data_AF-K7ADM6-F1
#
_entry.id   AF-K7ADM6-F1
#
_cell.length_a   1.000
_cell.length_b   1.000
_cell.length_c   1.000
_cell.angle_alpha   90.00
_cell.angle_beta   90.00
_cell.angle_gamma   90.00
#
_symmetry.space_group_name_H-M   'P 1'
#
loop_
_entity.id
_entity.type
_entity.pdbx_description
1 polymer ?
#
loop_
_entity_poly.entity_id
_entity_poly.type
_entity_poly.pdbx_seq_one_letter_code
_entity_poly.pdbx_strand_id
1 'polypeptide(L)' 'MIIECLDLEDIDADDIDNEAPLFVDGLGLDSIDALEIGLALQKHYGIKLDSNSEETRAHFANVNALAKLVQSHRTL' A
#
# COMPACT_ATOMS: atom_id res chain seq x y z
N MET A 1 3.65 -3.56 8.16
CA MET A 1 2.32 -3.37 7.55
C MET A 1 2.18 -4.09 6.22
N ILE A 2 2.82 -3.68 5.10
CA ILE A 2 2.56 -4.30 3.78
C ILE A 2 2.90 -5.79 3.79
N ILE A 3 4.14 -6.14 4.15
CA ILE A 3 4.62 -7.53 4.26
C ILE A 3 3.70 -8.37 5.17
N GLU A 4 3.42 -7.87 6.37
CA GLU A 4 2.57 -8.56 7.36
C GLU A 4 1.10 -8.69 6.91
N CYS A 5 0.57 -7.73 6.16
CA CYS A 5 -0.82 -7.72 5.72
C CYS A 5 -1.07 -8.70 4.58
N LEU A 6 -0.08 -8.85 3.71
CA LEU A 6 -0.15 -9.67 2.49
C LEU A 6 0.51 -11.04 2.67
N ASP A 7 1.01 -11.34 3.88
CA ASP A 7 1.73 -12.57 4.20
C ASP A 7 2.85 -12.89 3.20
N LEU A 8 3.66 -11.86 2.85
CA LEU A 8 4.75 -12.01 1.89
C LEU A 8 5.88 -12.84 2.52
N GLU A 9 5.88 -14.13 2.23
CA GLU A 9 6.94 -15.07 2.63
C GLU A 9 8.28 -14.69 1.98
N ASP A 10 9.38 -14.83 2.73
CA ASP A 10 10.75 -14.60 2.27
C ASP A 10 11.04 -13.19 1.68
N ILE A 11 10.24 -12.18 2.02
CA ILE A 11 10.47 -10.78 1.66
C ILE A 11 10.71 -9.95 2.93
N ASP A 12 11.91 -9.37 3.04
CA ASP A 12 12.20 -8.36 4.06
C ASP A 12 11.94 -6.94 3.54
N ALA A 13 11.81 -5.97 4.45
CA ALA A 13 11.56 -4.58 4.08
C ALA A 13 12.66 -3.98 3.18
N ASP A 14 13.90 -4.44 3.35
CA ASP A 14 15.07 -3.99 2.57
C ASP A 14 15.08 -4.56 1.14
N ASP A 15 14.28 -5.59 0.85
CA ASP A 15 14.12 -6.18 -0.49
C ASP A 15 13.12 -5.39 -1.36
N ILE A 16 12.37 -4.45 -0.77
CA ILE A 16 11.33 -3.70 -1.45
C ILE A 16 11.88 -2.36 -1.94
N ASP A 17 11.93 -2.19 -3.27
CA ASP A 17 12.17 -0.88 -3.88
C ASP A 17 10.95 0.03 -3.66
N ASN A 18 11.16 1.10 -2.89
CA ASN A 18 10.10 2.02 -2.51
C ASN A 18 9.51 2.83 -3.67
N GLU A 19 10.20 2.90 -4.82
CA GLU A 19 9.73 3.60 -6.02
C GLU A 19 9.14 2.65 -7.07
N ALA A 20 9.43 1.35 -6.97
CA ALA A 20 8.91 0.34 -7.89
C ALA A 20 7.38 0.20 -7.80
N PRO A 21 6.70 -0.14 -8.92
CA PRO A 21 5.26 -0.38 -8.92
C PRO A 21 4.86 -1.45 -7.91
N LEU A 22 3.80 -1.24 -7.12
CA LEU A 22 3.30 -2.31 -6.24
C LEU A 22 2.71 -3.48 -7.05
N PHE A 23 2.01 -3.16 -8.14
CA PHE A 23 1.26 -4.11 -8.94
C PHE A 23 2.02 -4.54 -10.17
N VAL A 24 1.73 -5.75 -10.65
CA VAL A 24 2.23 -6.33 -11.91
C VAL A 24 3.76 -6.50 -11.95
N ASP A 25 4.52 -5.44 -12.20
CA ASP A 25 5.95 -5.51 -12.54
C ASP A 25 6.90 -5.35 -11.32
N GLY A 26 6.44 -4.81 -10.18
CA GLY A 26 7.27 -4.72 -8.97
C GLY A 26 6.98 -5.84 -7.97
N LEU A 27 6.21 -5.58 -6.91
CA LEU A 27 5.86 -6.63 -5.93
C LEU A 27 4.91 -7.69 -6.48
N GLY A 28 4.45 -7.57 -7.74
CA GLY A 28 3.59 -8.55 -8.38
C GLY A 28 2.19 -8.63 -7.77
N LEU A 29 1.77 -7.60 -7.02
CA LEU A 29 0.49 -7.60 -6.32
C LEU A 29 -0.68 -7.61 -7.30
N ASP A 30 -1.79 -8.21 -6.86
CA ASP A 30 -3.04 -8.28 -7.59
C ASP A 30 -4.15 -7.40 -6.97
N SER A 31 -5.37 -7.48 -7.53
CA SER A 31 -6.50 -6.68 -7.03
C SER A 31 -7.00 -7.05 -5.63
N ILE A 32 -6.75 -8.28 -5.18
CA ILE A 32 -7.11 -8.76 -3.84
C ILE A 32 -6.15 -8.14 -2.83
N ASP A 33 -4.85 -8.13 -3.14
CA ASP A 33 -3.83 -7.50 -2.29
C ASP A 33 -4.10 -5.99 -2.08
N ALA A 34 -4.55 -5.30 -3.13
CA ALA A 34 -4.96 -3.90 -3.03
C ALA A 34 -6.07 -3.69 -1.98
N LEU A 35 -7.04 -4.62 -1.94
CA LEU A 35 -8.15 -4.57 -0.99
C LEU A 35 -7.65 -4.83 0.44
N GLU A 36 -6.73 -5.77 0.63
CA GLU A 36 -6.14 -6.06 1.94
C GLU A 36 -5.33 -4.88 2.47
N ILE A 37 -4.49 -4.26 1.64
CA ILE A 37 -3.77 -3.02 1.98
C ILE A 37 -4.77 -1.91 2.33
N GLY A 38 -5.84 -1.74 1.56
CA GLY A 38 -6.90 -0.76 1.85
C GLY A 38 -7.55 -0.99 3.22
N LEU A 39 -7.86 -2.24 3.56
CA LEU A 39 -8.38 -2.64 4.87
C LEU A 39 -7.36 -2.38 5.99
N ALA A 40 -6.08 -2.66 5.76
CA ALA A 40 -5.02 -2.39 6.72
C ALA A 40 -4.87 -0.88 6.98
N LEU A 41 -4.89 -0.05 5.94
CA LEU A 41 -4.86 1.42 6.09
C LEU A 41 -6.03 1.94 6.92
N GLN A 42 -7.23 1.39 6.71
CA GLN A 42 -8.41 1.73 7.51
C GLN A 42 -8.24 1.29 8.97
N LYS A 43 -7.78 0.06 9.22
CA LYS A 43 -7.63 -0.49 10.58
C LYS A 43 -6.53 0.21 11.38
N HIS A 44 -5.38 0.46 10.77
CA HIS A 44 -4.19 0.99 11.45
C HIS A 44 -4.15 2.51 11.52
N TYR A 45 -4.69 3.20 10.51
CA TYR A 45 -4.56 4.66 10.38
C TYR A 45 -5.90 5.39 10.24
N GLY A 46 -7.04 4.67 10.18
CA GLY A 46 -8.36 5.27 9.99
C GLY A 46 -8.58 5.82 8.58
N ILE A 47 -7.70 5.52 7.62
CA ILE A 47 -7.75 6.04 6.25
C ILE A 47 -8.74 5.20 5.44
N LYS A 48 -9.74 5.85 4.86
CA LYS A 48 -10.70 5.20 3.94
C LYS A 48 -10.39 5.61 2.52
N LEU A 49 -10.17 4.63 1.66
CA LEU A 49 -9.93 4.83 0.24
C LEU A 49 -11.21 4.56 -0.54
N ASP A 50 -11.53 5.44 -1.49
CA ASP A 50 -12.59 5.20 -2.47
C ASP A 50 -12.01 4.39 -3.63
N SER A 51 -12.42 3.14 -3.78
CA SER A 51 -11.90 2.22 -4.79
C SER A 51 -12.17 2.67 -6.23
N ASN A 52 -13.04 3.67 -6.45
CA ASN A 52 -13.37 4.19 -7.78
C ASN A 52 -12.67 5.50 -8.14
N SER A 53 -11.81 6.06 -7.27
CA SER A 53 -11.13 7.33 -7.55
C SER A 53 -9.77 7.12 -8.23
N GLU A 54 -9.45 7.99 -9.20
CA GLU A 54 -8.10 8.06 -9.79
C GLU A 54 -7.04 8.41 -8.73
N GLU A 55 -7.44 9.16 -7.70
CA GLU A 55 -6.60 9.51 -6.55
C GLU A 55 -6.18 8.27 -5.74
N THR A 56 -7.11 7.34 -5.48
CA THR A 56 -6.79 6.06 -4.83
C THR A 56 -5.76 5.28 -5.64
N ARG A 57 -5.92 5.21 -6.98
CA ARG A 57 -4.92 4.55 -7.83
C ARG A 57 -3.53 5.18 -7.71
N ALA A 58 -3.45 6.50 -7.59
CA ALA A 58 -2.17 7.20 -7.41
C ALA A 58 -1.50 6.85 -6.06
N HIS A 59 -2.28 6.65 -4.99
CA HIS A 59 -1.74 6.21 -3.70
C HIS A 59 -1.20 4.77 -3.72
N PHE A 60 -1.72 3.94 -4.62
CA PHE A 60 -1.31 2.55 -4.82
C PHE A 60 -0.15 2.38 -5.82
N ALA A 61 0.47 3.46 -6.31
CA ALA A 61 1.53 3.37 -7.29
C ALA A 61 2.77 2.61 -6.76
N ASN A 62 3.28 3.00 -5.60
CA ASN A 62 4.48 2.44 -4.97
C ASN A 62 4.43 2.63 -3.44
N VAL A 63 5.38 2.03 -2.70
CA VAL A 63 5.45 2.15 -1.23
C VAL A 63 5.56 3.60 -0.78
N ASN A 64 6.35 4.42 -1.49
CA ASN A 64 6.49 5.85 -1.18
C ASN A 64 5.16 6.61 -1.27
N ALA A 65 4.29 6.30 -2.23
CA ALA A 65 2.98 6.91 -2.36
C ALA A 65 2.05 6.54 -1.19
N LEU A 66 2.05 5.26 -0.78
CA LEU A 66 1.35 4.79 0.42
C LEU A 66 1.87 5.46 1.69
N ALA A 67 3.18 5.55 1.85
CA ALA A 67 3.81 6.19 3.02
C ALA A 67 3.43 7.68 3.12
N LYS A 68 3.42 8.40 1.99
CA LYS A 68 2.96 9.80 1.92
C LYS A 68 1.50 9.94 2.31
N LEU A 69 0.63 9.04 1.87
CA LEU A 69 -0.78 9.02 2.28
C LEU A 69 -0.93 8.83 3.80
N VAL A 70 -0.19 7.89 4.38
CA VAL A 70 -0.19 7.67 5.84
C VAL A 70 0.33 8.90 6.58
N GLN A 71 1.41 9.51 6.09
CA GLN A 71 2.02 10.68 6.72
C GLN A 71 1.12 11.91 6.65
N SER A 72 0.37 12.11 5.56
CA SER A 72 -0.57 13.24 5.43
C SER A 72 -1.78 13.12 6.38
N HIS A 73 -2.13 11.91 6.79
CA HIS A 73 -3.25 11.64 7.72
C HIS A 73 -2.84 11.61 9.18
N ARG A 74 -1.56 11.39 9.48
CA ARG A 74 -1.01 11.51 10.83
C ARG A 74 -0.77 12.99 11.14
N THR A 75 -1.81 13.66 11.63
CA THR A 75 -1.66 14.96 12.29
C THR A 75 -0.81 14.77 13.56
N LEU A 76 0.17 15.65 13.77
CA LEU A 76 1.07 15.67 14.94
C LEU A 76 0.30 15.82 16.26
#